data_AF-F8PD24-F1
#
_entry.id   AF-F8PD24-F1
#
_cell.length_a   1.000
_cell.length_b   1.000
_cell.length_c   1.000
_cell.angle_alpha   90.00
_cell.angle_beta   90.00
_cell.angle_gamma   90.00
#
_symmetry.space_group_name_H-M   'P 1'
#
loop_
_entity.id
_entity.type
_entity.pdbx_description
1 polymer ?
#
loop_
_entity_poly.entity_id
_entity_poly.type
_entity_poly.pdbx_seq_one_letter_code
_entity_poly.pdbx_strand_id
1 'polypeptide(L)'
;MLHDSKLPKSFWVDAMQTAAYITARSPASGLHGKTPYKILFKRRVDPTLFRPFGCQAYALIPKDKRQGKFYSKGRKAIMIGYTHEKQAYKF
;
A
#
# COMPACT_ATOMS: atom_id res chain seq x y z
N MET A 1 -10.38 -9.19 2.48
CA MET A 1 -9.36 -8.45 1.69
C MET A 1 -9.21 -8.96 0.26
N LEU A 2 -8.69 -10.17 0.02
CA LEU A 2 -8.57 -10.71 -1.36
C LEU A 2 -9.94 -11.09 -1.97
N HIS A 3 -10.82 -11.69 -1.17
CA HIS A 3 -12.18 -12.01 -1.61
C HIS A 3 -12.96 -10.73 -1.97
N ASP A 4 -12.88 -9.71 -1.11
CA ASP A 4 -13.62 -8.45 -1.28
C ASP A 4 -13.07 -7.59 -2.44
N SER A 5 -11.79 -7.73 -2.77
CA SER A 5 -11.16 -6.99 -3.88
C SER A 5 -11.55 -7.50 -5.26
N LYS A 6 -12.21 -8.66 -5.35
CA LYS A 6 -12.55 -9.34 -6.62
C LYS A 6 -11.33 -9.60 -7.52
N LEU A 7 -10.13 -9.65 -6.92
CA LEU A 7 -8.90 -9.98 -7.64
C LEU A 7 -8.73 -11.50 -7.79
N PRO A 8 -8.03 -11.97 -8.84
CA PRO A 8 -7.70 -13.37 -8.99
C PRO A 8 -6.95 -13.94 -7.78
N LYS A 9 -7.14 -15.23 -7.50
CA LYS A 9 -6.44 -15.92 -6.41
C LYS A 9 -4.91 -15.88 -6.54
N SER A 10 -4.36 -15.62 -7.73
CA SER A 10 -2.92 -15.45 -7.94
C SER A 10 -2.29 -14.33 -7.10
N PHE A 11 -3.08 -13.32 -6.70
CA PHE A 11 -2.64 -12.20 -5.85
C PHE A 11 -2.64 -12.51 -4.35
N TRP A 12 -2.80 -13.78 -3.95
CA TRP A 12 -2.87 -14.17 -2.54
C TRP A 12 -1.60 -13.79 -1.75
N VAL A 13 -0.42 -13.90 -2.38
CA VAL A 13 0.86 -13.52 -1.76
C VAL A 13 0.88 -12.02 -1.46
N ASP A 14 0.45 -11.19 -2.41
CA ASP A 14 0.37 -9.73 -2.24
C ASP A 14 -0.64 -9.34 -1.15
N ALA A 15 -1.78 -10.05 -1.10
CA ALA A 15 -2.76 -9.86 -0.06
C ALA A 15 -2.20 -10.22 1.33
N MET A 16 -1.48 -11.34 1.45
CA MET A 16 -0.85 -11.72 2.72
C MET A 16 0.23 -10.72 3.16
N GLN A 17 1.09 -10.29 2.24
CA GLN A 17 2.12 -9.28 2.53
C GLN A 17 1.49 -7.95 2.98
N THR A 18 0.41 -7.54 2.34
CA THR A 18 -0.31 -6.31 2.70
C THR A 18 -0.96 -6.43 4.09
N ALA A 19 -1.58 -7.57 4.40
CA ALA A 19 -2.16 -7.82 5.71
C ALA A 19 -1.08 -7.78 6.82
N ALA A 20 0.08 -8.40 6.59
CA ALA A 20 1.21 -8.35 7.50
C ALA A 20 1.74 -6.90 7.68
N TYR A 21 1.84 -6.15 6.57
CA TYR A 21 2.28 -4.75 6.59
C TYR A 21 1.38 -3.86 7.46
N ILE A 22 0.06 -4.00 7.31
CA ILE A 22 -0.95 -3.27 8.07
C ILE A 22 -0.92 -3.70 9.54
N THR A 23 -0.85 -5.00 9.81
CA THR A 23 -0.84 -5.55 11.19
C THR A 23 0.37 -5.02 11.97
N ALA A 24 1.57 -5.04 11.38
CA ALA A 24 2.77 -4.50 12.01
C ALA A 24 2.68 -2.99 12.32
N ARG A 25 1.78 -2.27 11.63
CA ARG A 25 1.56 -0.84 11.73
C ARG A 25 0.17 -0.47 12.26
N SER A 26 -0.52 -1.42 12.86
CA SER A 26 -1.75 -1.20 13.61
C SER A 26 -1.47 -1.17 15.11
N PRO A 27 -2.21 -0.38 15.90
CA PRO A 27 -2.13 -0.42 17.36
C PRO A 27 -2.37 -1.84 17.88
N ALA A 28 -1.52 -2.31 18.79
CA ALA A 28 -1.73 -3.59 19.47
C ALA A 28 -2.06 -3.35 20.96
N SER A 29 -3.05 -4.08 21.48
CA SER A 29 -3.45 -4.02 22.89
C SER A 29 -2.30 -4.36 23.83
N GLY A 30 -1.55 -5.42 23.51
CA GLY A 30 -0.35 -5.84 24.24
C GLY A 30 0.82 -4.82 24.22
N LEU A 31 0.71 -3.75 23.43
CA LEU A 31 1.69 -2.67 23.35
C LEU A 31 1.13 -1.34 23.88
N HIS A 32 0.07 -1.38 24.69
CA HIS A 32 -0.63 -0.19 25.21
C HIS A 32 -1.08 0.76 24.08
N GLY A 33 -1.59 0.20 22.98
CA GLY A 33 -2.05 0.97 21.82
C GLY A 33 -0.91 1.53 20.97
N LYS A 34 0.36 1.19 21.26
CA LYS A 34 1.48 1.49 20.37
C LYS A 34 1.52 0.50 19.21
N THR A 35 2.13 0.94 18.13
CA THR A 35 2.36 0.15 16.92
C THR A 35 3.67 -0.63 17.01
N PRO A 36 3.71 -1.93 16.67
CA PRO A 36 4.96 -2.70 16.64
C PRO A 36 6.06 -2.01 15.82
N TYR A 37 5.71 -1.50 14.64
CA TYR A 37 6.62 -0.77 13.78
C TYR A 37 7.21 0.49 14.43
N LYS A 38 6.40 1.21 15.20
CA LYS A 38 6.84 2.43 15.91
C LYS A 38 7.83 2.07 17.03
N ILE A 39 7.66 0.93 17.69
CA ILE A 39 8.57 0.48 18.75
C ILE A 39 9.90 0.04 18.14
N LEU A 40 9.86 -0.79 17.09
CA LEU A 40 11.06 -1.37 16.48
C LEU A 40 11.90 -0.33 15.73
N PHE A 41 11.27 0.51 14.91
CA PHE A 41 11.98 1.43 14.01
C PHE A 41 11.98 2.87 14.51
N LYS A 42 11.35 3.16 15.67
CA LYS A 42 11.20 4.51 16.24
C LYS A 42 10.61 5.54 15.25
N ARG A 43 9.90 5.07 14.21
CA ARG A 43 9.34 5.89 13.13
C ARG A 43 7.84 6.00 13.27
N ARG A 44 7.31 7.21 13.08
CA ARG A 44 5.86 7.45 13.04
C ARG A 44 5.29 6.89 11.74
N VAL A 45 4.17 6.18 11.86
CA VAL A 45 3.36 5.76 10.72
C VAL A 45 2.26 6.79 10.52
N ASP A 46 2.09 7.24 9.28
CA ASP A 46 0.96 8.06 8.90
C ASP A 46 -0.23 7.14 8.58
N PRO A 47 -1.34 7.20 9.34
CA PRO A 47 -2.50 6.35 9.09
C PRO A 47 -3.21 6.65 7.76
N THR A 48 -3.01 7.84 7.18
CA THR A 48 -3.64 8.22 5.89
C THR A 48 -3.07 7.46 4.69
N LEU A 49 -1.93 6.77 4.88
CA LEU A 49 -1.32 5.87 3.91
C LEU A 49 -2.15 4.59 3.72
N PHE A 50 -2.98 4.21 4.70
CA PHE A 50 -3.72 2.96 4.59
C PHE A 50 -4.91 3.08 3.63
N ARG A 51 -4.99 2.12 2.70
CA ARG A 51 -6.00 2.05 1.66
C ARG A 51 -6.46 0.61 1.51
N PRO A 52 -7.72 0.37 1.11
CA PRO A 52 -8.20 -0.99 0.85
C PRO A 52 -7.38 -1.65 -0.26
N PHE A 53 -6.93 -2.87 -0.03
CA PHE A 53 -6.33 -3.68 -1.10
C PHE A 53 -7.34 -3.92 -2.22
N GLY A 54 -6.89 -3.83 -3.46
CA GLY A 54 -7.75 -3.90 -4.63
C GLY A 54 -8.44 -2.59 -4.97
N CYS A 55 -8.19 -1.49 -4.25
CA CYS A 55 -8.80 -0.21 -4.61
C CYS A 55 -8.25 0.30 -5.95
N GLN A 56 -9.09 1.02 -6.70
CA GLN A 56 -8.64 1.74 -7.88
C GLN A 56 -7.61 2.81 -7.49
N ALA A 57 -6.52 2.85 -8.24
CA ALA A 57 -5.45 3.80 -8.03
C ALA A 57 -4.91 4.33 -9.38
N TYR A 58 -4.03 5.32 -9.29
CA TYR A 58 -3.34 5.88 -10.45
C TYR A 58 -1.84 5.88 -10.19
N ALA A 59 -1.10 5.11 -10.98
CA ALA A 59 0.35 5.09 -10.93
C ALA A 59 0.90 6.28 -11.72
N LEU A 60 1.79 7.07 -11.10
CA LEU A 60 2.42 8.21 -11.75
C LEU A 60 3.32 7.73 -12.89
N ILE A 61 3.12 8.27 -14.09
CA ILE A 61 4.00 8.01 -15.24
C ILE A 61 5.22 8.94 -15.11
N PRO A 62 6.47 8.43 -15.09
CA PRO A 62 7.67 9.25 -15.05
C PRO A 62 7.71 10.29 -16.18
N LYS A 63 8.24 11.49 -15.91
CA LYS A 63 8.25 12.61 -16.88
C LYS A 63 8.84 12.20 -18.23
N ASP A 64 9.93 11.44 -18.21
CA ASP A 64 10.67 11.02 -19.40
C ASP A 64 9.90 10.01 -20.27
N LYS A 65 8.88 9.36 -19.70
CA LYS A 65 7.98 8.44 -20.40
C LYS A 65 6.69 9.10 -20.87
N ARG A 66 6.50 10.40 -20.61
CA ARG A 66 5.31 11.14 -21.06
C ARG A 66 5.54 11.65 -22.48
N GLN A 67 4.54 11.47 -23.34
CA GLN A 67 4.59 11.91 -24.74
C GLN A 67 4.41 13.43 -24.94
N GLY A 68 4.40 14.21 -23.85
CA GLY A 68 4.27 15.67 -23.89
C GLY A 68 3.56 16.25 -22.65
N LYS A 69 3.42 17.58 -22.62
CA LYS A 69 2.88 18.33 -21.46
C LYS A 69 1.40 18.05 -21.18
N PHE A 70 0.63 17.77 -22.22
CA PHE A 70 -0.83 17.59 -22.16
C PHE A 70 -1.27 16.12 -22.07
N TYR A 71 -0.33 15.18 -22.06
CA TYR A 71 -0.65 13.76 -21.92
C TYR A 71 -0.95 13.39 -20.47
N SER A 72 -1.70 12.29 -20.29
CA SER A 72 -2.03 11.78 -18.96
C SER A 72 -0.76 11.60 -18.11
N LYS A 73 -0.82 12.13 -16.88
CA LYS A 73 0.26 11.99 -15.90
C LYS A 73 0.18 10.68 -15.12
N GLY A 74 -0.95 9.97 -15.22
CA GLY A 74 -1.23 8.77 -14.44
C GLY A 74 -1.81 7.65 -15.29
N ARG A 75 -1.41 6.42 -14.97
CA ARG A 75 -2.00 5.21 -15.54
C ARG A 75 -2.94 4.60 -14.50
N LYS A 76 -4.17 4.26 -14.92
CA LYS A 76 -5.12 3.52 -14.07
C LYS A 76 -4.47 2.20 -13.63
N ALA A 77 -4.56 1.90 -12.34
CA ALA A 77 -3.96 0.74 -11.71
C ALA A 77 -4.85 0.25 -10.57
N ILE A 78 -4.49 -0.89 -9.99
CA ILE A 78 -5.13 -1.45 -8.79
C ILE A 78 -4.06 -1.51 -7.70
N MET A 79 -4.37 -1.04 -6.50
CA MET A 79 -3.42 -1.15 -5.40
C MET A 79 -3.36 -2.59 -4.88
N ILE A 80 -2.21 -3.24 -5.02
CA ILE A 80 -1.97 -4.60 -4.54
C ILE A 80 -1.10 -4.66 -3.29
N GLY A 81 -0.66 -3.52 -2.75
CA GLY A 81 0.00 -3.51 -1.45
C GLY A 81 0.92 -2.33 -1.21
N TYR A 82 1.94 -2.56 -0.37
CA TYR A 82 2.89 -1.56 0.07
C TYR A 82 4.33 -1.97 -0.23
N THR A 83 5.18 -1.00 -0.52
CA THR A 83 6.62 -1.23 -0.65
C THR A 83 7.28 -1.29 0.73
N HIS A 84 8.36 -2.08 0.86
CA HIS A 84 9.05 -2.27 2.14
C HIS A 84 9.88 -1.05 2.56
N GLU A 85 10.57 -0.42 1.61
CA GLU A 85 11.56 0.63 1.90
C GLU A 85 10.95 2.04 1.99
N LYS A 86 9.85 2.26 1.26
CA LYS A 86 9.21 3.57 1.12
C LYS A 86 7.74 3.46 1.52
N GLN A 87 7.18 4.56 2.03
CA GLN A 87 5.73 4.71 2.22
C GLN A 87 5.07 4.92 0.85
N ALA A 88 5.14 3.89 0.00
CA ALA A 88 4.64 3.89 -1.35
C ALA A 88 3.79 2.64 -1.58
N TYR A 89 2.94 2.73 -2.61
CA TYR A 89 2.03 1.68 -3.00
C TYR A 89 2.69 0.74 -4.02
N LYS A 90 2.32 -0.54 -3.96
CA LYS A 90 2.57 -1.53 -5.00
C LYS A 90 1.32 -1.61 -5.87
N PHE A 91 1.52 -1.59 -7.19
CA PHE A 91 0.48 -1.68 -8.21
C PHE A 91 0.70 -2.90 -9.10
#